data_AF-A0A6S7JHU7-F1
#
_entry.id   AF-A0A6S7JHU7-F1
#
_cell.length_a   1.000
_cell.length_b   1.000
_cell.length_c   1.000
_cell.angle_alpha   90.00
_cell.angle_beta   90.00
_cell.angle_gamma   90.00
#
_symmetry.space_group_name_H-M   'P 1'
#
loop_
_entity.id
_entity.type
_entity.pdbx_description
1 polymer ?
#
loop_
_entity_poly.entity_id
_entity_poly.type
_entity_poly.pdbx_seq_one_letter_code
_entity_poly.pdbx_strand_id
1 'polypeptide(L)'
;MKNFDDQKFVNELQSQHWEFIYFFAADPNSMWEMWKEMFLEVLDKHAPIQNKKIRSKKLPWITSKIKKLIITRDKFKRKAILTNLKTDCFLFVCNCTKVNIELRNAKKDYYTLKIAGKKHNPKQLWKTINNLLGKQNKQTVVNELDIEGEILTNPQDIAE
;
A
#
# COMPACT_ATOMS: atom_id res chain seq x y z
N MET A 1 -18.22 -1.17 0.65
CA MET A 1 -17.41 0.07 0.48
C MET A 1 -17.53 0.91 1.75
N LYS A 2 -16.45 1.44 2.34
CA LYS A 2 -16.51 2.07 3.68
C LYS A 2 -17.23 3.43 3.74
N ASN A 3 -17.44 4.08 2.59
CA ASN A 3 -18.02 5.43 2.47
C ASN A 3 -19.07 5.49 1.35
N PHE A 4 -19.61 4.36 0.91
CA PHE A 4 -20.68 4.36 -0.10
C PHE A 4 -21.99 4.71 0.60
N ASP A 5 -22.75 5.63 0.01
CA ASP A 5 -24.02 6.10 0.52
C ASP A 5 -25.12 5.62 -0.44
N ASP A 6 -25.73 4.49 -0.07
CA ASP A 6 -26.73 3.79 -0.86
C ASP A 6 -27.92 4.69 -1.17
N GLN A 7 -28.38 5.50 -0.19
CA GLN A 7 -29.53 6.37 -0.37
C GLN A 7 -29.22 7.48 -1.37
N LYS A 8 -28.05 8.08 -1.26
CA LYS A 8 -27.63 9.13 -2.19
C LYS A 8 -27.44 8.60 -3.61
N PHE A 9 -26.88 7.40 -3.74
CA PHE A 9 -26.73 6.72 -5.04
C PHE A 9 -28.09 6.46 -5.69
N VAL A 10 -29.04 5.89 -4.95
CA VAL A 10 -30.39 5.61 -5.46
C VAL A 10 -31.13 6.89 -5.82
N ASN A 11 -31.07 7.93 -4.97
CA ASN A 11 -31.71 9.21 -5.25
C ASN A 11 -31.16 9.86 -6.52
N GLU A 12 -29.84 9.80 -6.73
CA GLU A 12 -29.21 10.38 -7.92
C GLU A 12 -29.55 9.59 -9.20
N LEU A 13 -29.67 8.26 -9.09
CA LEU A 13 -30.17 7.38 -10.16
C LEU A 13 -31.62 7.71 -10.55
N GLN A 14 -32.48 7.96 -9.55
CA GLN A 14 -33.89 8.32 -9.78
C GLN A 14 -34.03 9.71 -10.41
N SER A 15 -33.11 10.63 -10.12
CA SER A 15 -33.11 11.97 -10.71
C SER A 15 -32.57 12.04 -12.14
N GLN A 16 -32.01 10.94 -12.68
CA GLN A 16 -31.53 10.94 -14.07
C GLN A 16 -32.70 11.06 -15.06
N HIS A 17 -32.48 11.82 -16.13
CA HIS A 17 -33.44 12.00 -17.21
C HIS A 17 -33.41 10.81 -18.19
N TRP A 18 -33.83 9.64 -17.73
CA TRP A 18 -33.85 8.40 -18.53
C TRP A 18 -34.66 8.53 -19.82
N GLU A 19 -35.56 9.50 -19.89
CA GLU A 19 -36.33 9.83 -21.09
C GLU A 19 -35.45 10.12 -22.32
N PHE A 20 -34.23 10.61 -22.12
CA PHE A 20 -33.29 10.89 -23.20
C PHE A 20 -32.88 9.65 -24.00
N ILE A 21 -32.97 8.46 -23.41
CA ILE A 21 -32.70 7.20 -24.10
C ILE A 21 -33.70 6.97 -25.23
N TYR A 22 -34.95 7.38 -25.04
CA TYR A 22 -36.00 7.18 -26.04
C TYR A 22 -35.78 7.98 -27.33
N PHE A 23 -34.93 9.02 -27.31
CA PHE A 23 -34.56 9.73 -28.53
C PHE A 23 -33.78 8.86 -29.52
N PHE A 24 -33.16 7.76 -29.06
CA PHE A 24 -32.42 6.82 -29.88
C PHE A 24 -33.22 5.55 -30.22
N ALA A 25 -34.55 5.56 -30.06
CA ALA A 25 -35.41 4.38 -30.22
C ALA A 25 -35.26 3.63 -31.57
N ALA A 26 -34.76 4.29 -32.61
CA ALA A 26 -34.49 3.69 -33.91
C ALA A 26 -33.25 2.77 -33.95
N ASP A 27 -32.31 2.95 -33.02
CA ASP A 27 -31.09 2.14 -32.91
C ASP A 27 -30.91 1.61 -31.47
N PRO A 28 -31.22 0.33 -31.23
CA PRO A 28 -31.04 -0.30 -29.93
C PRO A 28 -29.62 -0.21 -29.37
N ASN A 29 -28.58 -0.17 -30.22
CA ASN A 29 -27.21 -0.05 -29.77
C ASN A 29 -26.95 1.34 -29.17
N SER A 30 -27.40 2.39 -29.84
CA SER A 30 -27.32 3.77 -29.33
C SER A 30 -28.12 3.95 -28.03
N MET A 31 -29.29 3.31 -27.90
CA MET A 31 -30.04 3.31 -26.64
C MET A 31 -29.25 2.69 -25.49
N TRP A 32 -28.62 1.54 -25.75
CA TRP A 32 -27.82 0.83 -24.76
C TRP A 32 -26.61 1.65 -24.32
N GLU A 33 -25.86 2.23 -25.25
CA GLU A 33 -24.69 3.04 -24.91
C GLU A 33 -25.09 4.29 -24.11
N MET A 34 -26.17 4.99 -24.48
CA MET A 34 -26.67 6.13 -23.70
C MET A 34 -27.05 5.73 -22.27
N TRP A 35 -27.82 4.64 -22.11
CA TRP A 35 -28.19 4.14 -20.78
C TRP A 35 -26.94 3.82 -19.94
N LYS A 36 -25.98 3.13 -20.56
CA LYS A 36 -24.75 2.69 -19.92
C LYS A 36 -23.89 3.87 -19.51
N GLU A 37 -23.74 4.88 -20.35
CA GLU A 37 -23.01 6.12 -20.02
C GLU A 37 -23.66 6.82 -18.82
N MET A 38 -24.97 7.09 -18.88
CA MET A 38 -25.70 7.73 -17.77
C MET A 38 -25.59 6.95 -16.46
N PHE A 39 -25.72 5.62 -16.53
CA PHE A 39 -25.57 4.76 -15.36
C PHE A 39 -24.14 4.79 -14.80
N LEU A 40 -23.14 4.65 -15.67
CA LEU A 40 -21.74 4.63 -15.27
C LEU A 40 -21.28 5.98 -14.70
N GLU A 41 -21.78 7.10 -15.19
CA GLU A 41 -21.48 8.42 -14.59
C GLU A 41 -21.92 8.49 -13.13
N VAL A 42 -23.15 8.03 -12.82
CA VAL A 42 -23.63 7.97 -11.43
C VAL A 42 -22.82 6.94 -10.64
N LEU A 43 -22.54 5.77 -11.22
CA LEU A 43 -21.76 4.73 -10.56
C LEU A 43 -20.34 5.19 -10.21
N ASP A 44 -19.61 5.78 -11.15
CA ASP A 44 -18.23 6.24 -10.95
C ASP A 44 -18.16 7.40 -9.95
N LYS A 45 -19.20 8.23 -9.88
CA LYS A 45 -19.30 9.30 -8.88
C LYS A 45 -19.43 8.75 -7.45
N HIS A 46 -20.27 7.74 -7.25
CA HIS A 46 -20.60 7.20 -5.92
C HIS A 46 -19.72 6.02 -5.49
N ALA A 47 -19.25 5.23 -6.45
CA ALA A 47 -18.54 3.97 -6.25
C ALA A 47 -17.30 3.85 -7.16
N PRO A 48 -16.40 4.87 -7.17
CA PRO A 48 -15.25 4.86 -8.07
C PRO A 48 -14.31 3.68 -7.81
N ILE A 49 -13.74 3.13 -8.89
CA ILE A 49 -12.68 2.13 -8.79
C ILE A 49 -11.45 2.76 -8.12
N GLN A 50 -11.06 2.20 -6.97
CA GLN A 50 -9.91 2.68 -6.20
C GLN A 50 -8.78 1.66 -6.18
N ASN A 51 -7.65 2.02 -6.78
CA ASN A 51 -6.42 1.26 -6.62
C ASN A 51 -5.81 1.49 -5.24
N LYS A 52 -5.74 0.44 -4.41
CA LYS A 52 -5.11 0.50 -3.08
C LYS A 52 -3.91 -0.43 -3.02
N LYS A 53 -2.76 0.13 -2.65
CA LYS A 53 -1.56 -0.66 -2.37
C LYS A 53 -1.67 -1.29 -0.98
N ILE A 54 -1.96 -2.58 -0.93
CA ILE A 54 -1.98 -3.36 0.31
C ILE A 54 -0.55 -3.78 0.65
N ARG A 55 -0.11 -3.52 1.88
CA ARG A 55 1.15 -4.08 2.40
C ARG A 55 0.82 -5.34 3.19
N SER A 56 1.47 -6.46 2.84
CA SER A 56 1.28 -7.77 3.49
C SER A 56 1.58 -7.74 4.99
N LYS A 57 2.56 -6.94 5.43
CA LYS A 57 2.95 -6.83 6.85
C LYS A 57 2.82 -5.40 7.35
N LYS A 58 2.14 -5.23 8.49
CA LYS A 58 2.11 -3.97 9.24
C LYS A 58 3.51 -3.69 9.77
N LEU A 59 3.99 -2.46 9.56
CA LEU A 59 5.28 -2.03 10.11
C LEU A 59 5.09 -1.72 11.59
N PRO A 60 5.73 -2.46 12.51
CA PRO A 60 5.46 -2.36 13.95
C PRO A 60 5.87 -1.01 14.55
N TRP A 61 6.81 -0.30 13.91
CA TRP A 61 7.24 1.03 14.34
C TRP A 61 6.37 2.18 13.82
N ILE A 62 5.32 1.92 13.01
CA ILE A 62 4.39 2.99 12.59
C ILE A 62 3.29 3.15 13.63
N THR A 63 3.50 4.12 14.52
CA THR A 63 2.56 4.47 15.60
C THR A 63 1.43 5.38 15.12
N SER A 64 0.40 5.57 15.95
CA SER A 64 -0.68 6.54 15.72
C SER A 64 -0.15 7.98 15.60
N LYS A 65 0.90 8.34 16.36
CA LYS A 65 1.60 9.62 16.27
C LYS A 65 2.15 9.86 14.86
N ILE A 66 2.88 8.88 14.30
CA ILE A 66 3.45 8.97 12.95
C ILE A 66 2.33 9.08 11.90
N LYS A 67 1.24 8.33 12.05
CA LYS A 67 0.07 8.45 11.16
C LYS A 67 -0.51 9.86 11.17
N LYS A 68 -0.67 10.48 12.36
CA LYS A 68 -1.13 11.88 12.47
C LYS A 68 -0.18 12.84 11.75
N LEU A 69 1.14 12.67 11.90
CA LEU A 69 2.14 13.49 11.20
C LEU A 69 2.06 13.33 9.67
N ILE A 70 1.87 12.10 9.18
CA ILE A 70 1.66 11.82 7.75
C ILE A 70 0.41 12.55 7.25
N ILE A 71 -0.71 12.47 7.98
CA ILE A 71 -1.95 13.17 7.63
C ILE A 71 -1.73 14.69 7.57
N THR A 72 -1.03 15.25 8.56
CA THR A 72 -0.70 16.69 8.58
C THR A 72 0.17 17.10 7.39
N ARG A 73 1.23 16.33 7.09
CA ARG A 73 2.05 16.53 5.89
C ARG A 73 1.20 16.52 4.62
N ASP A 74 0.27 15.58 4.50
CA ASP A 74 -0.60 15.48 3.31
C ASP A 74 -1.58 16.64 3.19
N LYS A 75 -2.02 17.22 4.31
CA LYS A 75 -2.79 18.48 4.30
C LYS A 75 -1.95 19.63 3.75
N PHE A 76 -0.71 19.79 4.21
CA PHE A 76 0.20 20.80 3.67
C PHE A 76 0.54 20.57 2.20
N LYS A 77 0.68 19.31 1.76
CA LYS A 77 0.86 18.98 0.35
C LYS A 77 -0.31 19.48 -0.50
N ARG A 78 -1.55 19.17 -0.10
CA ARG A 78 -2.74 19.64 -0.82
C ARG A 78 -2.80 21.16 -0.85
N LYS A 79 -2.54 21.82 0.29
CA LYS A 79 -2.51 23.27 0.36
C LYS A 79 -1.47 23.89 -0.58
N ALA A 80 -0.24 23.39 -0.57
CA ALA A 80 0.83 23.87 -1.44
C ALA A 80 0.51 23.70 -2.94
N ILE A 81 -0.14 22.60 -3.32
CA ILE A 81 -0.60 22.38 -4.70
C ILE A 81 -1.69 23.39 -5.09
N LEU A 82 -2.63 23.67 -4.18
CA LEU A 82 -3.75 24.58 -4.44
C LEU A 82 -3.32 26.05 -4.49
N THR A 83 -2.48 26.50 -3.54
CA THR A 83 -2.10 27.91 -3.42
C THR A 83 -0.91 28.29 -4.28
N ASN A 84 -0.05 27.32 -4.63
CA ASN A 84 1.21 27.51 -5.35
C ASN A 84 2.15 28.56 -4.70
N LEU A 85 1.99 28.79 -3.39
CA LEU A 85 2.81 29.74 -2.63
C LEU A 85 4.10 29.09 -2.13
N LYS A 86 5.22 29.82 -2.21
CA LYS A 86 6.52 29.38 -1.71
C LYS A 86 6.50 29.04 -0.21
N THR A 87 5.75 29.79 0.59
CA THR A 87 5.59 29.58 2.04
C THR A 87 4.89 28.25 2.35
N ASP A 88 3.82 27.93 1.63
CA ASP A 88 3.11 26.66 1.79
C ASP A 88 3.95 25.47 1.33
N CYS A 89 4.74 25.64 0.25
CA CYS A 89 5.72 24.64 -0.18
C CYS A 89 6.79 24.40 0.89
N PHE A 90 7.33 25.47 1.48
CA PHE A 90 8.30 25.36 2.59
C PHE A 90 7.71 24.60 3.78
N LEU A 91 6.48 24.94 4.20
CA LEU A 91 5.77 24.22 5.27
C LEU A 91 5.60 22.74 4.96
N PHE A 92 5.27 22.39 3.72
CA PHE A 92 5.21 20.99 3.28
C PHE A 92 6.57 20.29 3.42
N VAL A 93 7.67 20.92 2.97
CA VAL A 93 9.03 20.37 3.10
C VAL A 93 9.41 20.17 4.56
N CYS A 94 9.17 21.14 5.45
CA CYS A 94 9.43 21.00 6.88
C CYS A 94 8.66 19.81 7.49
N ASN A 95 7.40 19.63 7.10
CA ASN A 95 6.59 18.49 7.57
C ASN A 95 7.08 17.15 7.01
N CYS A 96 7.57 17.11 5.78
CA CYS A 96 8.25 15.92 5.22
C CYS A 96 9.47 15.54 6.07
N THR A 97 10.32 16.51 6.39
CA THR A 97 11.50 16.30 7.25
C THR A 97 11.09 15.79 8.63
N LYS A 98 10.08 16.40 9.25
CA LYS A 98 9.55 15.98 10.55
C LYS A 98 9.06 14.52 10.54
N VAL A 99 8.28 14.14 9.52
CA VAL A 99 7.82 12.75 9.35
C VAL A 99 9.00 11.79 9.18
N ASN A 100 10.00 12.14 8.38
CA ASN A 100 11.17 11.30 8.14
C ASN A 100 12.00 11.08 9.40
N ILE A 101 12.22 12.14 10.19
CA ILE A 101 12.94 12.07 11.48
C ILE A 101 12.20 11.13 12.44
N GLU A 102 10.89 11.34 12.62
CA GLU A 102 10.08 10.53 13.53
C GLU A 102 10.01 9.06 13.09
N LEU A 103 9.94 8.80 11.78
CA LEU A 103 9.98 7.44 11.25
C LEU A 103 11.34 6.77 11.50
N ARG A 104 12.44 7.51 11.33
CA ARG A 104 13.80 7.02 11.60
C ARG A 104 13.98 6.70 13.08
N ASN A 105 13.53 7.58 13.96
CA ASN A 105 13.61 7.40 15.41
C ASN A 105 12.77 6.20 15.85
N ALA A 106 11.50 6.12 15.46
CA ALA A 106 10.65 5.00 15.84
C ALA A 106 11.18 3.65 15.32
N LYS A 107 11.76 3.62 14.11
CA LYS A 107 12.42 2.42 13.59
C LYS A 107 13.64 2.06 14.44
N LYS A 108 14.49 3.04 14.78
CA LYS A 108 15.65 2.85 15.66
C LYS A 108 15.24 2.31 17.01
N ASP A 109 14.25 2.92 17.66
CA ASP A 109 13.81 2.54 19.00
C ASP A 109 13.24 1.12 19.02
N TYR A 110 12.42 0.78 18.02
CA TYR A 110 11.88 -0.57 17.86
C TYR A 110 12.99 -1.63 17.78
N TYR A 111 14.00 -1.43 16.94
CA TYR A 111 15.08 -2.41 16.81
C TYR A 111 16.01 -2.40 18.02
N THR A 112 16.26 -1.24 18.64
CA THR A 112 17.05 -1.12 19.87
C THR A 112 16.43 -1.94 20.99
N LEU A 113 15.13 -1.78 21.23
CA LEU A 113 14.39 -2.56 22.23
C LEU A 113 14.35 -4.05 21.89
N LYS A 114 14.11 -4.38 20.62
CA LYS A 114 14.06 -5.78 20.16
C LYS A 114 15.39 -6.51 20.33
N ILE A 115 16.51 -5.83 20.06
CA ILE A 115 17.86 -6.34 20.25
C ILE A 115 18.16 -6.48 21.74
N ALA A 116 17.84 -5.46 22.54
CA ALA A 116 18.08 -5.47 23.98
C ALA A 116 17.32 -6.61 24.69
N GLY A 117 16.08 -6.91 24.28
CA GLY A 117 15.28 -8.02 24.81
C GLY A 117 15.74 -9.42 24.38
N LYS A 118 16.74 -9.54 23.48
CA LYS A 118 17.24 -10.82 22.95
C LYS A 118 18.72 -11.07 23.25
N LYS A 119 19.32 -10.30 24.17
CA LYS A 119 20.74 -10.39 24.54
C LYS A 119 21.18 -11.80 24.96
N HIS A 120 20.32 -12.56 25.65
CA HIS A 120 20.64 -13.92 26.11
C HIS A 120 20.36 -15.02 25.08
N ASN A 121 19.98 -14.67 23.85
CA ASN A 121 19.77 -15.64 22.77
C ASN A 121 20.48 -15.19 21.47
N PRO A 122 21.76 -15.54 21.30
CA PRO A 122 22.58 -15.13 20.15
C PRO A 122 21.97 -15.53 18.81
N LYS A 123 21.35 -16.72 18.71
CA LYS A 123 20.71 -17.20 17.48
C LYS A 123 19.54 -16.32 17.05
N GLN A 124 18.66 -15.95 17.99
CA GLN A 124 17.55 -15.03 17.71
C GLN A 124 18.01 -13.59 17.45
N LEU A 125 19.08 -13.16 18.11
CA LEU A 125 19.70 -11.85 17.89
C LEU A 125 20.25 -11.73 16.47
N TRP A 126 21.08 -12.68 16.04
CA TRP A 126 21.62 -12.73 14.68
C TRP A 126 20.52 -12.84 13.63
N LYS A 127 19.49 -13.66 13.88
CA LYS A 127 18.31 -13.70 13.00
C LYS A 127 17.64 -12.32 12.87
N THR A 128 17.55 -11.55 13.95
CA THR A 128 16.96 -10.20 13.93
C THR A 128 17.83 -9.20 13.16
N ILE A 129 19.16 -9.25 13.34
CA ILE A 129 20.13 -8.40 12.64
C ILE A 129 20.15 -8.73 11.14
N ASN A 130 20.20 -10.00 10.77
CA ASN A 130 20.19 -10.45 9.38
C ASN A 130 18.90 -10.01 8.66
N ASN A 131 17.75 -10.14 9.32
CA ASN A 131 16.49 -9.61 8.80
C ASN A 131 16.50 -8.09 8.62
N LEU A 132 17.13 -7.33 9.53
CA LEU A 132 17.25 -5.87 9.42
C LEU A 132 18.14 -5.46 8.25
N LEU A 133 19.24 -6.17 8.03
CA LEU A 133 20.21 -5.92 6.96
C LEU A 133 19.76 -6.48 5.60
N GLY A 134 18.62 -7.16 5.54
CA GLY A 134 18.17 -7.84 4.32
C GLY A 134 19.03 -9.06 3.94
N LYS A 135 19.90 -9.53 4.84
CA LYS A 135 20.67 -10.76 4.70
C LYS A 135 19.76 -11.96 4.98
N GLN A 136 18.80 -12.21 4.09
CA GLN A 136 18.10 -13.49 4.08
C GLN A 136 19.11 -14.50 3.52
N ASN A 137 19.45 -15.54 4.28
CA ASN A 137 20.14 -16.67 3.67
C ASN A 137 19.20 -17.20 2.60
N LYS A 138 19.60 -17.10 1.32
CA LYS A 138 18.98 -17.92 0.29
C LYS A 138 19.20 -19.35 0.75
N GLN A 139 18.13 -20.13 0.82
CA GLN A 139 18.27 -21.55 1.02
C GLN A 139 19.01 -22.06 -0.22
N THR A 140 20.33 -22.24 -0.11
CA THR A 140 21.11 -22.94 -1.11
C THR A 140 20.81 -24.41 -0.89
N VAL A 141 19.84 -24.93 -1.64
CA VAL A 141 19.71 -26.38 -1.76
C VAL A 141 20.90 -26.80 -2.59
N VAL A 142 21.79 -27.59 -1.98
CA VAL A 142 22.84 -28.27 -2.72
C VAL A 142 22.12 -29.41 -3.44
N ASN A 143 21.94 -29.24 -4.75
CA ASN A 143 21.23 -30.24 -5.56
C ASN A 143 22.17 -31.35 -6.02
N GLU A 144 23.47 -31.06 -6.14
CA GLU A 144 24.48 -31.95 -6.73
C GLU A 144 25.83 -31.72 -6.02
N LEU A 145 26.55 -32.80 -5.72
CA LEU A 145 27.94 -32.80 -5.25
C LEU A 145 28.76 -33.73 -6.16
N ASP A 146 29.86 -33.23 -6.74
CA ASP A 146 30.82 -34.02 -7.49
C ASP A 146 31.98 -34.41 -6.57
N ILE A 147 32.15 -35.72 -6.35
CA ILE A 147 33.28 -36.27 -5.62
C ILE A 147 34.04 -37.19 -6.59
N GLU A 148 35.22 -36.73 -7.03
CA GLU A 148 36.13 -37.50 -7.90
C GLU A 148 35.47 -38.08 -9.18
N GLY A 149 34.44 -37.41 -9.73
CA GLY A 149 33.74 -37.83 -10.94
C GLY A 149 32.41 -38.55 -10.71
N GLU A 150 32.03 -38.81 -9.45
CA GLU A 150 30.68 -39.28 -9.10
C GLU A 150 29.77 -38.12 -8.68
N ILE A 151 28.62 -37.99 -9.35
CA ILE A 151 27.63 -36.95 -9.08
C ILE A 151 26.58 -37.48 -8.10
N LEU A 152 26.66 -37.03 -6.85
CA LEU A 152 25.66 -37.29 -5.81
C LEU A 152 24.51 -36.29 -5.93
N THR A 153 23.33 -36.79 -6.28
CA THR A 153 22.08 -36.00 -6.48
C THR A 153 21.06 -36.23 -5.36
N ASN A 154 21.27 -37.23 -4.51
CA ASN A 154 20.31 -37.62 -3.48
C ASN A 154 20.58 -36.86 -2.16
N PRO A 155 19.57 -36.16 -1.59
CA PRO A 155 19.75 -35.35 -0.39
C PRO A 155 20.22 -36.10 0.87
N GLN A 156 20.00 -37.41 0.96
CA GLN A 156 20.49 -38.24 2.07
C GLN A 156 22.00 -38.51 1.94
N ASP A 157 22.46 -38.79 0.73
CA ASP A 157 23.88 -39.08 0.44
C ASP A 157 24.74 -37.80 0.50
N ILE A 158 24.11 -36.62 0.36
CA ILE A 158 24.73 -35.28 0.50
C ILE A 158 24.86 -34.86 1.98
N ALA A 159 24.11 -35.48 2.90
CA ALA A 159 23.98 -35.06 4.29
C ALA A 159 24.78 -35.91 5.31
N GLU A 160 25.30 -37.07 4.90
CA GLU A 160 26.28 -37.87 5.66
C GLU A 160 27.72 -37.36 5.45
#